data_AF-A0A920DRN4-F1
#
_entry.id   AF-A0A920DRN4-F1
#
_cell.length_a   1.000
_cell.length_b   1.000
_cell.length_c   1.000
_cell.angle_alpha   90.00
_cell.angle_beta   90.00
_cell.angle_gamma   90.00
#
_symmetry.space_group_name_H-M   'P 1'
#
loop_
_entity.id
_entity.type
_entity.pdbx_description
1 polymer ?
#
loop_
_entity_poly.entity_id
_entity_poly.type
_entity_poly.pdbx_seq_one_letter_code
_entity_poly.pdbx_strand_id
1 'polypeptide(L)' 'MDMCMVDISHIEAKEGDEVIIWNTQKHILNIAEKLNTIPYEVLTNVSQRVKRVFVKE' A
#
# COMPACT_ATOMS: atom_id res chain seq x y z
N MET A 1 -11.62 -1.88 11.00
CA MET A 1 -11.83 -1.87 9.54
C MET A 1 -10.56 -2.44 8.97
N ASP A 2 -10.68 -3.55 8.25
CA ASP A 2 -9.57 -4.48 8.06
C ASP A 2 -9.46 -4.99 6.61
N MET A 3 -10.39 -4.58 5.75
CA MET A 3 -10.51 -5.06 4.37
C MET A 3 -10.85 -3.90 3.45
N CYS A 4 -10.29 -3.94 2.24
CA CYS A 4 -10.68 -3.10 1.10
C CYS A 4 -10.99 -4.00 -0.09
N MET A 5 -11.76 -3.48 -1.05
CA MET A 5 -12.07 -4.17 -2.31
C MET A 5 -11.40 -3.42 -3.45
N VAL A 6 -10.87 -4.16 -4.41
CA VAL A 6 -10.25 -3.65 -5.62
C VAL A 6 -10.81 -4.43 -6.80
N ASP A 7 -11.07 -3.75 -7.91
CA ASP A 7 -11.49 -4.39 -9.14
C ASP A 7 -10.30 -5.10 -9.81
N ILE A 8 -10.44 -6.41 -10.02
CA ILE A 8 -9.44 -7.28 -10.65
C ILE A 8 -9.95 -7.92 -11.95
N SER A 9 -11.03 -7.38 -12.56
CA SER A 9 -11.70 -7.97 -13.73
C SER A 9 -10.79 -8.29 -14.93
N HIS A 10 -9.58 -7.73 -14.97
CA HIS A 10 -8.60 -7.92 -16.04
C HIS A 10 -7.27 -8.53 -15.55
N ILE A 11 -7.26 -9.14 -14.36
CA ILE A 11 -6.09 -9.72 -13.72
C ILE A 11 -6.43 -11.14 -13.27
N GLU A 12 -5.65 -12.13 -13.70
CA GLU A 12 -5.72 -13.48 -13.13
C GLU A 12 -5.05 -13.47 -11.75
N ALA A 13 -5.84 -13.60 -10.70
CA ALA A 13 -5.38 -13.68 -9.32
C ALA A 13 -6.15 -14.78 -8.57
N LYS A 14 -5.51 -15.37 -7.57
CA LYS A 14 -6.10 -16.39 -6.68
C LYS A 14 -5.85 -16.02 -5.22
N GLU A 15 -6.56 -16.71 -4.34
CA GLU A 15 -6.36 -16.55 -2.90
C GLU A 15 -4.91 -16.84 -2.50
N GLY A 16 -4.35 -15.94 -1.70
CA GLY A 16 -2.95 -16.03 -1.22
C GLY A 16 -1.92 -15.35 -2.11
N ASP A 17 -2.29 -14.81 -3.28
CA ASP A 17 -1.37 -14.04 -4.11
C ASP A 17 -0.95 -12.73 -3.42
N GLU A 18 0.28 -12.30 -3.71
CA GLU A 18 0.85 -11.09 -3.14
C GLU A 18 0.17 -9.83 -3.71
N VAL A 19 -0.13 -8.89 -2.83
CA VAL A 19 -0.67 -7.57 -3.21
C VAL A 19 0.28 -6.49 -2.71
N ILE A 20 0.75 -5.65 -3.64
CA ILE A 20 1.66 -4.55 -3.34
C ILE A 20 0.89 -3.22 -3.39
N ILE A 21 0.77 -2.54 -2.25
CA ILE A 21 0.08 -1.23 -2.16
C ILE A 21 0.95 -0.10 -2.72
N TRP A 22 2.23 -0.07 -2.39
CA TRP A 22 3.22 0.82 -3.00
C TRP A 22 4.58 0.12 -3.09
N ASN A 23 5.29 0.32 -4.20
CA ASN A 23 6.61 -0.25 -4.44
C ASN A 23 7.68 0.81 -4.76
N THR A 24 7.27 2.05 -5.01
CA THR A 24 8.17 3.12 -5.43
C THR A 24 7.80 4.44 -4.76
N GLN A 25 8.76 5.36 -4.71
CA GLN A 25 8.51 6.72 -4.22
C GLN A 25 7.40 7.42 -5.03
N LYS A 26 7.32 7.17 -6.34
CA LYS A 26 6.27 7.72 -7.20
C LYS A 26 4.86 7.28 -6.75
N HIS A 27 4.69 6.04 -6.28
CA HIS A 27 3.40 5.58 -5.78
C HIS A 27 2.97 6.36 -4.54
N ILE A 28 3.90 6.62 -3.62
CA ILE A 28 3.62 7.39 -2.40
C ILE A 28 3.19 8.81 -2.75
N LEU A 29 3.88 9.46 -3.70
CA LEU A 29 3.51 10.81 -4.16
C LEU A 29 2.10 10.82 -4.78
N ASN A 30 1.79 9.86 -5.64
CA ASN A 30 0.47 9.73 -6.27
C ASN A 30 -0.64 9.45 -5.24
N ILE A 31 -0.35 8.64 -4.21
CA ILE A 31 -1.31 8.35 -3.13
C ILE A 31 -1.57 9.63 -2.32
N ALA A 32 -0.52 10.37 -1.96
CA ALA A 32 -0.65 11.62 -1.23
C ALA A 32 -1.50 12.65 -2.00
N GLU A 33 -1.26 12.78 -3.32
CA GLU A 33 -2.06 13.63 -4.21
C GLU A 33 -3.54 13.20 -4.24
N LYS A 34 -3.82 11.91 -4.44
CA LYS A 34 -5.20 11.39 -4.44
C LYS A 34 -5.93 11.57 -3.10
N LEU A 35 -5.19 11.52 -2.00
CA LEU A 35 -5.70 11.72 -0.65
C LEU A 35 -5.73 13.20 -0.23
N ASN A 36 -5.28 14.13 -1.09
CA ASN A 36 -5.11 15.55 -0.79
C ASN A 36 -4.30 15.79 0.51
N THR A 37 -3.22 15.04 0.69
CA THR A 37 -2.31 15.16 1.83
C THR A 37 -0.85 15.20 1.37
N ILE A 38 0.09 15.27 2.32
CA ILE A 38 1.52 15.23 2.10
C ILE A 38 2.06 13.78 2.17
N PRO A 39 3.15 13.47 1.45
CA PRO A 39 3.76 12.13 1.44
C PRO A 39 4.16 11.59 2.82
N TYR A 40 4.55 12.49 3.74
CA TYR A 40 4.92 12.12 5.10
C TYR A 40 3.75 11.53 5.89
N GLU A 41 2.52 11.97 5.67
CA GLU A 41 1.35 11.38 6.33
C GLU A 41 1.12 9.96 5.82
N VAL A 42 1.25 9.72 4.51
CA VAL A 42 1.11 8.37 3.94
C VAL A 42 2.15 7.40 4.54
N LEU A 43 3.38 7.86 4.73
CA LEU A 43 4.48 7.05 5.28
C LEU A 43 4.36 6.80 6.78
N THR A 44 3.96 7.81 7.55
CA THR A 44 3.95 7.74 9.01
C THR A 44 2.64 7.22 9.57
N ASN A 45 1.53 7.37 8.85
CA ASN A 45 0.21 6.93 9.27
C ASN A 45 -0.06 5.44 8.96
N VAL A 46 0.99 4.62 9.03
CA VAL A 46 0.90 3.16 8.93
C VAL A 46 0.75 2.58 10.33
N SER A 47 -0.42 1.98 10.58
CA SER A 47 -0.79 1.38 11.87
C SER A 47 0.31 0.46 12.44
N GLN A 48 0.41 0.43 13.77
CA GLN A 48 1.27 -0.52 14.48
C GLN A 48 0.89 -1.99 14.23
N ARG A 49 -0.34 -2.26 13.74
CA ARG A 49 -0.78 -3.61 13.33
C ARG A 49 -0.04 -4.17 12.12
N VAL A 50 0.59 -3.30 11.31
CA VAL A 50 1.40 -3.73 10.16
C VAL A 50 2.79 -4.13 10.66
N LYS A 51 3.15 -5.41 10.46
CA LYS A 51 4.44 -5.95 10.85
C LYS A 51 5.55 -5.33 10.00
N ARG A 52 6.55 -4.74 10.66
CA ARG A 52 7.76 -4.20 10.03
C ARG A 52 8.82 -5.31 9.97
N VAL A 53 9.24 -5.69 8.77
CA VAL A 53 10.31 -6.67 8.54
C VAL A 53 11.51 -5.91 8.01
N PHE A 54 12.62 -5.93 8.75
CA PHE A 54 13.87 -5.30 8.34
C PHE A 54 14.73 -6.32 7.62
N VAL A 55 14.95 -6.11 6.34
CA VAL A 55 15.86 -6.90 5.53
C VAL A 55 17.20 -6.17 5.53
N LYS A 56 18.26 -6.83 6.00
CA LYS A 56 19.63 -6.39 5.76
C LYS A 56 20.12 -7.15 4.52
N GLU A 57 20.77 -6.43 3.61
CA GLU A 57 21.59 -7.07 2.57
C GLU A 57 22.72 -7.89 3.21
#